data_AF-W1WE37-F1
#
_entry.id   AF-W1WE37-F1
#
_cell.length_a   1.000
_cell.length_b   1.000
_cell.length_c   1.000
_cell.angle_alpha   90.00
_cell.angle_beta   90.00
_cell.angle_gamma   90.00
#
_symmetry.space_group_name_H-M   'P 1'
#
loop_
_entity.id
_entity.type
_entity.pdbx_description
1 polymer ?
#
loop_
_entity_poly.entity_id
_entity_poly.type
_entity_poly.pdbx_seq_one_letter_code
_entity_poly.pdbx_strand_id
1 'polypeptide(L)'
;MAKLHDYYKDEVVKKLMTEFNYNSVMQVPRVEKITLNMGVGEAIADKKLLDNAAADLAAISGQKPLITKARKSVAGFKIRQGYPIGCKVTLRGERMWEFFERLITIAVPRIRDFRGLSAKSFDGRGN
;
A
#
# COMPACT_ATOMS: atom_id res chain seq x y z
N MET A 1 -2.80 -19.39 2.05
CA MET A 1 -3.96 -18.50 2.27
C MET A 1 -3.76 -17.72 3.56
N ALA A 2 -3.76 -16.39 3.42
CA ALA A 2 -3.69 -15.48 4.56
C ALA A 2 -4.96 -15.62 5.43
N LYS A 3 -4.80 -15.75 6.75
CA LYS A 3 -5.92 -15.97 7.68
C LYS A 3 -6.93 -14.83 7.61
N LEU A 4 -6.43 -13.61 7.34
CA LEU A 4 -7.25 -12.42 7.23
C LEU A 4 -8.22 -12.45 6.03
N HIS A 5 -7.83 -13.13 4.95
CA HIS A 5 -8.68 -13.26 3.76
C HIS A 5 -9.86 -14.21 4.00
N ASP A 6 -9.63 -15.29 4.74
CA ASP A 6 -10.67 -16.25 5.11
C ASP A 6 -11.64 -15.61 6.11
N TYR A 7 -11.11 -14.90 7.11
CA TYR A 7 -11.92 -14.07 8.02
C TYR A 7 -12.81 -13.06 7.28
N TYR A 8 -12.26 -12.38 6.26
CA TYR A 8 -13.04 -11.47 5.43
C TYR A 8 -14.22 -12.18 4.75
N LYS A 9 -13.98 -13.33 4.12
CA LYS A 9 -15.01 -14.07 3.40
C LYS A 9 -16.08 -14.67 4.31
N ASP A 10 -15.67 -15.29 5.41
CA ASP A 10 -16.56 -16.12 6.21
C ASP A 10 -17.37 -15.32 7.23
N GLU A 11 -16.79 -14.22 7.74
CA GLU A 11 -17.40 -13.40 8.78
C GLU A 11 -17.73 -11.98 8.32
N VAL A 12 -16.76 -11.26 7.76
CA VAL A 12 -16.93 -9.81 7.48
C VAL A 12 -17.99 -9.60 6.40
N VAL A 13 -17.98 -10.40 5.33
CA VAL A 13 -18.99 -10.31 4.27
C VAL A 13 -20.40 -10.49 4.82
N LYS A 14 -20.62 -11.48 5.72
CA LYS A 14 -21.93 -11.72 6.32
C LYS A 14 -22.37 -10.55 7.21
N LYS A 15 -21.46 -10.05 8.05
CA LYS A 15 -21.72 -8.89 8.93
C LYS A 15 -22.11 -7.65 8.12
N LEU A 16 -21.36 -7.34 7.06
CA LEU A 16 -21.64 -6.20 6.18
C LEU A 16 -22.97 -6.35 5.41
N MET A 17 -23.31 -7.55 4.95
CA MET A 17 -24.60 -7.81 4.30
C MET A 17 -25.78 -7.52 5.25
N THR A 18 -25.69 -7.93 6.52
CA THR A 18 -26.74 -7.71 7.52
C THR A 18 -26.80 -6.25 7.98
N GLU A 19 -25.65 -5.59 8.18
CA GLU A 19 -25.61 -4.22 8.69
C GLU A 19 -26.05 -3.19 7.66
N PHE A 20 -25.65 -3.36 6.39
CA PHE A 20 -25.92 -2.41 5.31
C PHE A 20 -27.05 -2.86 4.37
N ASN A 21 -27.67 -4.02 4.63
CA ASN A 21 -28.79 -4.59 3.85
C ASN A 21 -28.52 -4.59 2.33
N TYR A 22 -27.34 -5.05 1.91
CA TYR A 22 -27.02 -5.18 0.50
C TYR A 22 -27.90 -6.23 -0.18
N ASN A 23 -28.34 -5.94 -1.42
CA ASN A 23 -29.22 -6.83 -2.18
C ASN A 23 -28.46 -8.01 -2.82
N SER A 24 -27.13 -7.91 -2.94
CA SER A 24 -26.28 -8.93 -3.56
C SER A 24 -24.91 -8.96 -2.91
N VAL A 25 -24.35 -10.17 -2.80
CA VAL A 25 -22.99 -10.40 -2.29
C VAL A 25 -21.94 -9.62 -3.10
N MET A 26 -22.20 -9.35 -4.38
CA MET A 26 -21.29 -8.61 -5.25
C MET A 26 -21.22 -7.11 -4.93
N GLN A 27 -22.15 -6.57 -4.13
CA GLN A 27 -22.12 -5.17 -3.68
C GLN A 27 -21.22 -4.96 -2.47
N VAL A 28 -20.81 -6.04 -1.79
CA VAL A 28 -19.99 -5.94 -0.58
C VAL A 28 -18.62 -5.37 -0.93
N PRO A 29 -18.16 -4.32 -0.22
CA PRO A 29 -16.84 -3.73 -0.45
C PRO A 29 -15.72 -4.74 -0.26
N ARG A 30 -14.73 -4.70 -1.16
CA ARG A 30 -13.53 -5.53 -1.10
C ARG A 30 -12.28 -4.68 -1.29
N VAL A 31 -11.17 -5.11 -0.69
CA VAL A 31 -9.87 -4.50 -0.95
C VAL A 31 -9.41 -4.92 -2.35
N GLU A 32 -9.32 -3.97 -3.28
CA GLU A 32 -8.93 -4.26 -4.67
C GLU A 32 -7.42 -4.43 -4.82
N LYS A 33 -6.66 -3.51 -4.22
CA LYS A 33 -5.20 -3.46 -4.29
C LYS A 33 -4.65 -2.65 -3.12
N ILE A 34 -3.41 -2.93 -2.75
CA ILE A 34 -2.62 -2.08 -1.85
C ILE A 34 -1.42 -1.57 -2.63
N THR A 35 -1.26 -0.25 -2.66
CA THR A 35 -0.11 0.40 -3.30
C THR A 35 0.86 0.91 -2.24
N LEU A 36 2.08 0.39 -2.26
CA LEU A 36 3.18 0.87 -1.45
C LEU A 36 4.03 1.81 -2.29
N ASN A 37 4.26 3.02 -1.81
CA ASN A 37 5.00 4.04 -2.52
C ASN A 37 6.05 4.64 -1.59
N MET A 38 7.28 4.74 -2.09
CA MET A 38 8.39 5.39 -1.42
C MET A 38 8.94 6.48 -2.34
N GLY A 39 8.82 7.73 -1.91
CA GLY A 39 9.45 8.87 -2.57
C GLY A 39 10.88 9.01 -2.08
N VAL A 40 11.85 9.02 -3.00
CA VAL A 40 13.27 9.15 -2.69
C VAL A 40 13.79 10.39 -3.42
N GLY A 41 13.58 11.57 -2.82
CA GLY A 41 13.92 12.85 -3.44
C GLY A 41 15.43 13.02 -3.69
N GLU A 42 16.25 12.38 -2.86
CA GLU A 42 17.73 12.40 -2.94
C GLU A 42 18.27 11.47 -4.03
N ALA A 43 17.42 10.65 -4.66
CA ALA A 43 17.81 9.73 -5.73
C ALA A 43 18.42 10.42 -6.96
N ILE A 44 18.23 11.73 -7.09
CA ILE A 44 18.81 12.54 -8.18
C ILE A 44 20.32 12.72 -7.97
N ALA A 45 20.75 12.83 -6.71
CA ALA A 45 22.15 13.01 -6.33
C ALA A 45 22.87 11.67 -6.20
N ASP A 46 22.21 10.65 -5.63
CA ASP A 46 22.77 9.31 -5.49
C ASP A 46 21.78 8.22 -5.92
N LYS A 47 22.15 7.54 -7.02
CA LYS A 47 21.37 6.43 -7.56
C LYS A 47 21.35 5.21 -6.61
N LYS A 48 22.36 5.03 -5.76
CA LYS A 48 22.44 3.91 -4.82
C LYS A 48 21.34 3.96 -3.77
N LEU A 49 20.93 5.15 -3.34
CA LEU A 49 19.80 5.31 -2.41
C LEU A 49 18.51 4.76 -2.99
N LEU A 50 18.30 4.94 -4.29
CA LEU A 50 17.13 4.41 -4.98
C LEU A 50 17.19 2.88 -5.11
N ASP A 51 18.37 2.33 -5.36
CA ASP A 51 18.57 0.88 -5.44
C ASP A 51 18.35 0.23 -4.05
N ASN A 52 18.84 0.86 -2.97
CA ASN A 52 18.61 0.41 -1.59
C ASN A 52 17.12 0.48 -1.22
N ALA A 53 16.46 1.61 -1.50
CA ALA A 53 15.02 1.76 -1.26
C ALA A 53 14.19 0.72 -2.03
N ALA A 54 14.59 0.40 -3.27
CA ALA A 54 13.95 -0.65 -4.04
C ALA A 54 14.21 -2.05 -3.46
N ALA A 55 15.40 -2.32 -2.92
CA ALA A 55 15.71 -3.58 -2.23
C ALA A 55 14.87 -3.74 -0.95
N ASP A 56 14.76 -2.69 -0.14
CA ASP A 56 13.95 -2.70 1.09
C ASP A 56 12.47 -2.92 0.77
N LEU A 57 11.92 -2.21 -0.22
CA LEU A 57 10.54 -2.42 -0.65
C LEU A 57 10.32 -3.83 -1.23
N ALA A 58 11.31 -4.40 -1.91
CA ALA A 58 11.23 -5.78 -2.38
C ALA A 58 11.17 -6.77 -1.21
N ALA A 59 12.00 -6.57 -0.18
CA ALA A 59 12.02 -7.40 1.02
C ALA A 59 10.71 -7.30 1.83
N ILE A 60 10.14 -6.09 1.93
CA ILE A 60 8.86 -5.87 2.63
C ILE A 60 7.70 -6.49 1.88
N SER A 61 7.60 -6.24 0.57
CA SER A 61 6.43 -6.58 -0.24
C SER A 61 6.49 -7.95 -0.91
N GLY A 62 7.66 -8.61 -0.94
CA GLY A 62 7.88 -9.86 -1.67
C GLY A 62 7.75 -9.71 -3.19
N GLN A 63 7.78 -8.49 -3.71
CA GLN A 63 7.58 -8.18 -5.12
C GLN A 63 8.58 -7.12 -5.58
N LYS A 64 9.16 -7.31 -6.77
CA LYS A 64 10.08 -6.34 -7.39
C LYS A 64 9.38 -4.98 -7.60
N PRO A 65 9.88 -3.88 -7.01
CA PRO A 65 9.31 -2.56 -7.19
C PRO A 65 9.52 -1.99 -8.59
N LEU A 66 8.57 -1.15 -9.00
CA LEU A 66 8.68 -0.33 -10.19
C LEU A 66 9.27 1.03 -9.82
N ILE A 67 10.34 1.44 -10.51
CA ILE A 67 10.94 2.76 -10.35
C ILE A 67 10.01 3.81 -10.96
N THR A 68 9.60 4.79 -10.16
CA THR A 68 8.75 5.89 -10.60
C THR A 68 9.62 7.01 -11.19
N LYS A 69 9.24 7.47 -12.38
CA LYS A 69 9.93 8.55 -13.08
C LYS A 69 9.11 9.84 -13.05
N ALA A 70 9.79 10.97 -13.01
CA ALA A 70 9.17 12.28 -13.08
C ALA A 70 8.45 12.48 -14.43
N ARG A 71 7.18 12.90 -14.37
CA ARG A 71 6.36 13.18 -15.57
C ARG A 71 6.64 14.54 -16.19
N LYS A 72 7.01 15.52 -15.37
CA LYS A 72 7.27 16.91 -15.77
C LYS A 72 8.57 17.38 -15.13
N SER A 73 9.25 18.31 -15.81
CA SER A 73 10.39 19.03 -15.24
C SER A 73 9.88 20.12 -14.32
N VAL A 74 10.45 20.22 -13.11
CA VAL A 74 10.10 21.24 -12.12
C VAL A 74 11.39 21.84 -11.56
N ALA A 75 11.64 23.11 -11.89
CA ALA A 75 12.88 23.79 -11.54
C ALA A 75 13.09 23.91 -10.02
N GLY A 76 12.02 24.15 -9.24
CA GLY A 76 12.09 24.27 -7.78
C GLY A 76 12.60 23.02 -7.07
N PHE A 77 12.33 21.84 -7.62
CA PHE A 77 12.86 20.57 -7.10
C PHE A 77 14.11 20.10 -7.83
N LYS A 78 14.62 20.88 -8.80
CA LYS A 78 15.74 20.51 -9.68
C LYS A 78 15.51 19.18 -10.42
N ILE A 79 14.25 18.84 -10.71
CA ILE A 79 13.85 17.59 -11.37
C ILE A 79 13.66 17.83 -12.86
N ARG A 80 14.18 16.93 -13.69
CA ARG A 80 13.88 16.86 -15.13
C ARG A 80 12.94 15.69 -15.42
N GLN A 81 12.12 15.84 -16.46
CA GLN A 81 11.27 14.75 -16.95
C GLN A 81 12.10 13.48 -17.23
N GLY A 82 11.57 12.33 -16.81
CA GLY A 82 12.22 11.03 -16.97
C GLY A 82 13.19 10.64 -15.83
N TYR A 83 13.50 11.56 -14.90
CA TYR A 83 14.38 11.24 -13.76
C TYR A 83 13.72 10.25 -12.81
N PRO A 84 14.47 9.26 -12.28
CA PRO A 84 13.97 8.35 -11.26
C PRO A 84 13.85 9.09 -9.92
N ILE A 85 12.66 9.08 -9.32
CA ILE A 85 12.34 9.87 -8.10
C ILE A 85 11.83 9.01 -6.94
N GLY A 86 11.67 7.71 -7.16
CA GLY A 86 11.19 6.80 -6.14
C GLY A 86 10.88 5.43 -6.71
N CYS A 87 10.19 4.63 -5.90
CA CYS A 87 9.75 3.32 -6.29
C CYS A 87 8.39 2.98 -5.66
N LYS A 88 7.63 2.14 -6.35
CA LYS A 88 6.32 1.68 -5.88
C LYS A 88 6.08 0.23 -6.20
N VAL A 89 5.24 -0.40 -5.40
CA VAL A 89 4.70 -1.74 -5.63
C VAL A 89 3.18 -1.66 -5.57
N THR A 90 2.50 -2.44 -6.41
CA THR A 90 1.05 -2.65 -6.30
C THR A 90 0.80 -4.11 -6.06
N LEU A 91 0.30 -4.43 -4.87
CA LEU A 91 -0.05 -5.77 -4.44
C LEU A 91 -1.53 -6.03 -4.74
N ARG A 92 -1.83 -7.23 -5.22
CA ARG A 92 -3.19 -7.73 -5.50
C ARG A 92 -3.28 -9.21 -5.11
N GLY A 93 -4.50 -9.70 -4.92
CA GLY A 93 -4.73 -11.12 -4.62
C GLY A 93 -4.10 -11.54 -3.30
N GLU A 94 -3.50 -12.73 -3.25
CA GLU A 94 -2.97 -13.32 -2.00
C GLU A 94 -1.85 -12.48 -1.37
N ARG A 95 -0.88 -11.99 -2.16
CA ARG A 95 0.23 -11.17 -1.66
C ARG A 95 -0.24 -9.88 -0.98
N MET A 96 -1.36 -9.32 -1.42
CA MET A 96 -1.97 -8.15 -0.80
C MET A 96 -2.49 -8.49 0.60
N TRP A 97 -3.21 -9.60 0.73
CA TRP A 97 -3.73 -10.05 2.02
C TRP A 97 -2.63 -10.46 2.99
N GLU A 98 -1.58 -11.13 2.52
CA GLU A 98 -0.40 -11.45 3.33
C GLU A 98 0.30 -10.18 3.84
N PHE A 99 0.52 -9.21 2.95
CA PHE A 99 1.10 -7.92 3.35
C PHE A 99 0.21 -7.21 4.38
N PHE A 100 -1.10 -7.19 4.16
CA PHE A 100 -2.06 -6.53 5.04
C PHE A 100 -2.11 -7.17 6.43
N GLU A 101 -2.07 -8.51 6.49
CA GLU A 101 -1.99 -9.25 7.75
C GLU A 101 -0.69 -8.92 8.49
N ARG A 102 0.46 -8.94 7.82
CA ARG A 102 1.77 -8.57 8.41
C ARG A 102 1.79 -7.11 8.87
N LEU A 103 1.14 -6.21 8.16
CA LEU A 103 1.04 -4.80 8.52
C LEU A 103 0.30 -4.65 9.86
N ILE A 104 -0.91 -5.23 9.97
CA ILE A 104 -1.76 -5.06 11.16
C ILE A 104 -1.19 -5.82 12.37
N THR A 105 -0.73 -7.05 12.17
CA THR A 105 -0.38 -7.94 13.29
C THR A 105 1.07 -7.78 13.76
N ILE A 106 1.99 -7.39 12.88
CA ILE A 106 3.43 -7.34 13.19
C ILE A 106 3.95 -5.90 13.15
N ALA A 107 3.74 -5.18 12.05
CA ALA A 107 4.41 -3.89 11.84
C ALA A 107 3.79 -2.76 12.67
N VAL A 108 2.46 -2.63 12.67
CA VAL A 108 1.75 -1.55 13.37
C VAL A 108 1.98 -1.56 14.89
N PRO A 109 1.89 -2.71 15.58
CA PRO A 109 2.16 -2.77 17.03
C PRO A 109 3.61 -2.46 17.40
N ARG A 110 4.55 -2.55 16.46
CA ARG A 110 5.97 -2.21 16.66
C ARG A 110 6.29 -0.74 16.40
N ILE A 111 5.31 0.07 16.00
CA ILE A 111 5.49 1.52 15.83
C ILE A 111 5.67 2.15 17.21
N ARG A 112 6.72 2.96 17.36
CA ARG A 112 6.97 3.71 18.59
C ARG A 112 5.81 4.68 18.85
N ASP A 113 5.29 4.67 20.08
CA ASP A 113 4.17 5.53 20.52
C ASP A 113 2.90 5.38 19.67
N PHE A 114 2.56 4.15 19.26
CA PHE A 114 1.35 3.88 18.48
C PHE A 114 0.08 4.15 19.29
N ARG A 115 -0.75 5.08 18.82
CA ARG A 115 -2.04 5.47 19.44
C ARG A 115 -3.27 5.09 18.61
N GLY A 116 -3.10 4.21 17.63
CA GLY A 116 -4.13 3.90 16.63
C GLY A 116 -3.93 4.67 15.32
N LEU A 117 -4.64 4.22 14.28
CA LEU A 117 -4.69 4.90 12.99
C LEU A 117 -5.84 5.91 12.99
N SER A 118 -5.66 7.04 12.31
CA SER A 118 -6.67 8.09 12.22
C SER A 118 -7.84 7.65 11.33
N ALA A 119 -9.07 7.76 11.84
CA ALA A 119 -10.29 7.55 11.05
C ALA A 119 -10.52 8.65 9.99
N LYS A 120 -9.76 9.76 10.02
CA LYS A 120 -9.89 10.86 9.05
C LYS A 120 -9.02 10.70 7.81
N SER A 121 -8.23 9.63 7.73
CA SER A 121 -7.28 9.42 6.62
C SER A 121 -7.90 8.90 5.33
N PHE A 122 -9.23 8.76 5.27
CA PHE A 122 -9.95 8.35 4.06
C PHE A 122 -10.09 9.49 3.05
N ASP A 123 -10.08 9.16 1.76
CA ASP A 123 -10.18 10.11 0.65
C ASP A 123 -11.62 10.54 0.28
N GLY A 124 -12.62 10.07 1.02
CA GLY A 124 -14.05 10.32 0.76
C GLY A 124 -14.67 9.41 -0.30
N ARG A 125 -13.89 8.55 -0.96
CA ARG A 125 -14.36 7.54 -1.93
C ARG A 125 -14.15 6.11 -1.45
N GLY A 126 -13.73 5.94 -0.19
CA GLY A 126 -13.49 4.65 0.42
C GLY A 126 -12.08 4.10 0.19
N ASN A 127 -11.10 4.96 -0.12
CA ASN A 127 -9.68 4.60 -0.12
C ASN A 127 -8.94 5.19 1.08
#